data_AF-A0AAN7T941-F1
#
_entry.id   AF-A0AAN7T941-F1
#
_cell.length_a   1.000
_cell.length_b   1.000
_cell.length_c   1.000
_cell.angle_alpha   90.00
_cell.angle_beta   90.00
_cell.angle_gamma   90.00
#
_symmetry.space_group_name_H-M   'P 1'
#
loop_
_entity.id
_entity.type
_entity.pdbx_description
1 polymer ?
#
loop_
_entity_poly.entity_id
_entity_poly.type
_entity_poly.pdbx_seq_one_letter_code
_entity_poly.pdbx_strand_id
1 'polypeptide(L)'
;MSRFPHGIPLPNGLNTDPPLPADAPTIGFKLNHLCIRVRDLEKSLHFYINLMGMRTVMVTNTGPMTVYFLGYPSTDRHRENLPEFGKETSIPDTTGLLELFHMHGAENKPDGFYGSGNTPPHLGFCHLGFSVPDLPKTLERLREAGVPVVKDIGAASRRDIPITDWENERGVGVEVKGTESEIHPMFKQIFANFAYVQDPEGYYVELLPQGFGA
;
A
#
# COMPACT_ATOMS: atom_id res chain seq x y z
N MET A 1 18.08 -2.07 21.17
CA MET A 1 18.68 -2.74 20.00
C MET A 1 17.73 -3.82 19.51
N SER A 2 17.70 -4.08 18.20
CA SER A 2 16.82 -5.11 17.63
C SER A 2 17.21 -6.49 18.14
N ARG A 3 16.23 -7.38 18.37
CA ARG A 3 16.49 -8.81 18.67
C ARG A 3 16.83 -9.63 17.42
N PHE A 4 16.70 -9.02 16.24
CA PHE A 4 16.95 -9.66 14.96
C PHE A 4 18.36 -9.33 14.46
N PRO A 5 19.07 -10.29 13.86
CA PRO A 5 20.39 -10.05 13.30
C PRO A 5 20.35 -8.96 12.22
N HIS A 6 21.35 -8.07 12.26
CA HIS A 6 21.48 -6.97 11.30
C HIS A 6 21.71 -7.52 9.89
N GLY A 7 20.84 -7.16 8.95
CA GLY A 7 21.04 -7.43 7.53
C GLY A 7 20.74 -8.84 7.04
N ILE A 8 20.19 -9.72 7.88
CA ILE A 8 19.89 -11.12 7.52
C ILE A 8 18.37 -11.28 7.35
N PRO A 9 17.87 -11.61 6.13
CA PRO A 9 16.49 -12.02 5.94
C PRO A 9 16.23 -13.34 6.67
N LEU A 10 15.15 -13.39 7.43
CA LEU A 10 14.78 -14.56 8.21
C LEU A 10 13.37 -15.03 7.80
N PRO A 11 13.24 -16.00 6.88
CA PRO A 11 11.95 -16.66 6.62
C PRO A 11 11.38 -17.23 7.92
N ASN A 12 10.13 -16.89 8.24
CA ASN A 12 9.48 -17.21 9.52
C ASN A 12 10.14 -16.56 10.76
N GLY A 13 10.89 -15.47 10.57
CA GLY A 13 11.48 -14.69 11.66
C GLY A 13 12.44 -15.53 12.53
N LEU A 14 12.21 -15.56 13.84
CA LEU A 14 13.03 -16.34 14.77
C LEU A 14 12.55 -17.80 14.93
N ASN A 15 11.58 -18.25 14.12
CA ASN A 15 10.93 -19.56 14.27
C ASN A 15 10.31 -19.78 15.66
N THR A 16 9.80 -18.70 16.26
CA THR A 16 9.18 -18.71 17.60
C THR A 16 7.66 -18.71 17.56
N ASP A 17 7.07 -18.62 16.37
CA ASP A 17 5.62 -18.60 16.20
C ASP A 17 5.06 -19.98 16.57
N PRO A 18 3.96 -20.06 17.36
CA PRO A 18 3.35 -21.33 17.68
C PRO A 18 2.82 -21.99 16.39
N PRO A 19 2.91 -23.33 16.26
CA PRO A 19 2.28 -24.01 15.15
C PRO A 19 0.77 -23.75 15.16
N LEU A 20 0.16 -23.67 13.98
CA LEU A 20 -1.30 -23.56 13.83
C LEU A 20 -1.91 -24.97 13.80
N PRO A 21 -2.67 -25.41 14.83
CA PRO A 21 -3.28 -26.74 14.85
C PRO A 21 -4.33 -26.91 13.75
N ALA A 22 -4.57 -28.15 13.31
CA ALA A 22 -5.53 -28.46 12.25
C ALA A 22 -7.00 -28.17 12.62
N ASP A 23 -7.31 -27.97 13.89
CA ASP A 23 -8.61 -27.60 14.45
C ASP A 23 -8.66 -26.14 14.93
N ALA A 24 -7.67 -25.32 14.57
CA ALA A 24 -7.63 -23.93 15.00
C ALA A 24 -8.89 -23.17 14.51
N PRO A 25 -9.57 -22.41 15.39
CA PRO A 25 -10.81 -21.71 15.03
C PRO A 25 -10.61 -20.58 14.02
N THR A 26 -9.36 -20.23 13.73
CA THR A 26 -8.97 -19.20 12.77
C THR A 26 -8.65 -19.76 11.39
N ILE A 27 -8.75 -21.08 11.19
CA ILE A 27 -8.62 -21.70 9.86
C ILE A 27 -9.66 -21.08 8.94
N GLY A 28 -9.19 -20.56 7.79
CA GLY A 28 -10.04 -19.89 6.82
C GLY A 28 -10.23 -18.39 7.04
N PHE A 29 -9.68 -17.79 8.11
CA PHE A 29 -9.66 -16.33 8.25
C PHE A 29 -8.90 -15.69 7.09
N LYS A 30 -9.40 -14.54 6.62
CA LYS A 30 -8.82 -13.78 5.51
C LYS A 30 -8.67 -12.32 5.89
N LEU A 31 -7.52 -11.73 5.57
CA LEU A 31 -7.43 -10.27 5.48
C LEU A 31 -8.13 -9.85 4.20
N ASN A 32 -9.37 -9.40 4.36
CA ASN A 32 -10.30 -9.20 3.26
C ASN A 32 -10.00 -7.92 2.47
N HIS A 33 -10.08 -6.78 3.16
CA HIS A 33 -9.91 -5.45 2.57
C HIS A 33 -9.08 -4.57 3.48
N LEU A 34 -8.59 -3.48 2.89
CA LEU A 34 -8.03 -2.35 3.60
C LEU A 34 -8.86 -1.10 3.29
N CYS A 35 -9.22 -0.36 4.34
CA CYS A 35 -10.05 0.82 4.25
C CYS A 35 -9.21 2.09 4.39
N ILE A 36 -9.31 3.00 3.43
CA ILE A 36 -8.70 4.34 3.50
C ILE A 36 -9.77 5.41 3.37
N ARG A 37 -9.58 6.53 4.07
CA ARG A 37 -10.46 7.69 3.92
C ARG A 37 -10.03 8.49 2.70
N VAL A 38 -10.99 8.91 1.89
CA VAL A 38 -10.74 9.75 0.71
C VAL A 38 -11.52 11.05 0.81
N ARG A 39 -10.81 12.16 0.62
CA ARG A 39 -11.36 13.51 0.61
C ARG A 39 -11.97 13.82 -0.76
N ASP A 40 -11.26 13.52 -1.85
CA ASP A 40 -11.68 13.77 -3.22
C ASP A 40 -11.90 12.44 -3.97
N LEU A 41 -13.12 11.92 -3.86
CA LEU A 41 -13.49 10.61 -4.38
C LEU A 41 -13.21 10.47 -5.89
N GLU A 42 -13.49 11.52 -6.69
CA GLU A 42 -13.29 11.47 -8.14
C GLU A 42 -11.81 11.33 -8.51
N LYS A 43 -10.92 12.06 -7.83
CA LYS A 43 -9.48 11.89 -8.04
C LYS A 43 -9.00 10.51 -7.60
N SER A 44 -9.46 10.01 -6.44
CA SER A 44 -9.11 8.66 -5.99
C SER A 44 -9.60 7.58 -6.96
N LEU A 45 -10.83 7.68 -7.46
CA LEU A 45 -11.36 6.76 -8.46
C LEU A 45 -10.55 6.83 -9.76
N HIS A 46 -10.18 8.04 -10.21
CA HIS A 46 -9.31 8.17 -11.38
C HIS A 46 -7.98 7.45 -11.18
N PHE A 47 -7.33 7.65 -10.04
CA PHE A 47 -6.08 6.97 -9.73
C PHE A 47 -6.24 5.44 -9.69
N TYR A 48 -7.14 4.92 -8.85
CA TYR A 48 -7.25 3.48 -8.63
C TYR A 48 -7.89 2.72 -9.81
N ILE A 49 -8.84 3.33 -10.54
CA ILE A 49 -9.53 2.67 -11.67
C ILE A 49 -8.81 2.91 -12.99
N ASN A 50 -8.51 4.16 -13.33
CA ASN A 50 -8.00 4.50 -14.67
C ASN A 50 -6.49 4.31 -14.78
N LEU A 51 -5.74 4.70 -13.74
CA LEU A 51 -4.29 4.57 -13.76
C LEU A 51 -3.83 3.18 -13.31
N MET A 52 -4.39 2.68 -12.20
CA MET A 52 -4.00 1.41 -11.57
C MET A 52 -4.82 0.20 -12.03
N GLY A 53 -5.93 0.39 -12.75
CA GLY A 53 -6.66 -0.70 -13.40
C GLY A 53 -7.61 -1.50 -12.50
N MET A 54 -7.88 -1.05 -11.27
CA MET A 54 -8.89 -1.70 -10.42
C MET A 54 -10.31 -1.44 -10.96
N ARG A 55 -11.29 -2.22 -10.50
CA ARG A 55 -12.70 -2.06 -10.87
C ARG A 55 -13.58 -2.09 -9.64
N THR A 56 -14.69 -1.37 -9.70
CA THR A 56 -15.69 -1.36 -8.64
C THR A 56 -16.33 -2.73 -8.51
N VAL A 57 -16.21 -3.32 -7.33
CA VAL A 57 -16.93 -4.52 -6.91
C VAL A 57 -18.31 -4.10 -6.41
N MET A 58 -18.35 -3.10 -5.52
CA MET A 58 -19.58 -2.60 -4.93
C MET A 58 -19.42 -1.13 -4.56
N VAL A 59 -20.50 -0.37 -4.70
CA VAL A 59 -20.63 0.97 -4.14
C VAL A 59 -21.89 1.04 -3.28
N THR A 60 -21.76 1.62 -2.10
CA THR A 60 -22.89 1.84 -1.20
C THR A 60 -22.85 3.26 -0.67
N ASN A 61 -23.90 4.04 -0.96
CA ASN A 61 -24.17 5.30 -0.27
C ASN A 61 -25.07 5.01 0.94
N THR A 62 -24.63 5.40 2.13
CA THR A 62 -25.34 5.14 3.39
C THR A 62 -25.95 6.39 4.01
N GLY A 63 -25.92 7.53 3.30
CA GLY A 63 -26.38 8.82 3.79
C GLY A 63 -25.22 9.78 4.00
N PRO A 64 -24.49 9.75 5.14
CA PRO A 64 -23.40 10.68 5.41
C PRO A 64 -22.07 10.30 4.74
N MET A 65 -22.02 9.15 4.08
CA MET A 65 -20.81 8.60 3.49
C MET A 65 -21.13 7.72 2.28
N THR A 66 -20.13 7.52 1.45
CA THR A 66 -20.16 6.55 0.34
C THR A 66 -18.91 5.69 0.39
N VAL A 67 -19.10 4.39 0.19
CA VAL A 67 -18.05 3.38 0.25
C VAL A 67 -17.91 2.72 -1.11
N TYR A 68 -16.69 2.64 -1.61
CA TYR A 68 -16.35 1.86 -2.81
C TYR A 68 -15.44 0.70 -2.43
N PHE A 69 -15.88 -0.52 -2.72
CA PHE A 69 -14.97 -1.66 -2.76
C PHE A 69 -14.41 -1.79 -4.18
N LEU A 70 -13.10 -1.75 -4.29
CA LEU A 70 -12.36 -1.93 -5.53
C LEU A 70 -11.56 -3.24 -5.48
N GLY A 71 -11.48 -3.94 -6.62
CA GLY A 71 -10.68 -5.15 -6.80
C GLY A 71 -10.21 -5.33 -8.24
N TYR A 72 -9.37 -6.34 -8.50
CA TYR A 72 -8.92 -6.67 -9.84
C TYR A 72 -9.73 -7.84 -10.44
N PRO A 73 -10.33 -7.67 -11.63
CA PRO A 73 -10.92 -8.78 -12.38
C PRO A 73 -9.88 -9.86 -12.72
N SER A 74 -10.08 -11.07 -12.21
CA SER A 74 -9.11 -12.17 -12.38
C SER A 74 -9.24 -12.92 -13.71
N THR A 75 -10.36 -12.79 -14.42
CA THR A 75 -10.63 -13.49 -15.70
C THR A 75 -10.87 -12.53 -16.86
N ASP A 76 -10.61 -12.96 -18.10
CA ASP A 76 -10.91 -12.15 -19.30
C ASP A 76 -12.40 -11.81 -19.38
N ARG A 77 -13.28 -12.77 -19.08
CA ARG A 77 -14.73 -12.55 -19.00
C ARG A 77 -15.08 -11.39 -18.06
N HIS A 78 -14.51 -11.38 -16.85
CA HIS A 78 -14.75 -10.30 -15.90
C HIS A 78 -14.13 -8.97 -16.34
N ARG A 79 -13.01 -8.99 -17.08
CA ARG A 79 -12.43 -7.77 -17.67
C ARG A 79 -13.31 -7.18 -18.77
N GLU A 80 -13.98 -8.03 -19.55
CA GLU A 80 -14.87 -7.64 -20.65
C GLU A 80 -16.29 -7.27 -20.15
N ASN A 81 -16.75 -7.89 -19.05
CA ASN A 81 -18.09 -7.69 -18.47
C ASN A 81 -18.03 -7.27 -17.00
N LEU A 82 -17.83 -5.97 -16.76
CA LEU A 82 -17.72 -5.42 -15.40
C LEU A 82 -18.98 -5.57 -14.53
N PRO A 83 -20.22 -5.46 -15.05
CA PRO A 83 -21.41 -5.78 -14.27
C PRO A 83 -21.40 -7.21 -13.69
N GLU A 84 -20.91 -8.17 -14.48
CA GLU A 84 -20.78 -9.56 -14.05
C GLU A 84 -19.66 -9.73 -13.01
N PHE A 85 -18.52 -9.05 -13.20
CA PHE A 85 -17.45 -8.97 -12.20
C PHE A 85 -17.98 -8.50 -10.83
N GLY A 86 -18.71 -7.38 -10.79
CA GLY A 86 -19.27 -6.86 -9.54
C GLY A 86 -20.30 -7.81 -8.91
N LYS A 87 -21.14 -8.43 -9.73
CA LYS A 87 -22.18 -9.38 -9.26
C LYS A 87 -21.59 -10.68 -8.69
N GLU A 88 -20.52 -11.19 -9.27
CA GLU A 88 -19.95 -12.50 -8.91
C GLU A 88 -18.80 -12.43 -7.90
N THR A 89 -18.21 -11.26 -7.70
CA THR A 89 -17.16 -11.09 -6.71
C THR A 89 -17.75 -11.18 -5.30
N SER A 90 -17.47 -12.27 -4.59
CA SER A 90 -17.81 -12.41 -3.17
C SER A 90 -16.91 -11.49 -2.35
N ILE A 91 -17.47 -10.42 -1.79
CA ILE A 91 -16.71 -9.52 -0.92
C ILE A 91 -16.08 -10.31 0.24
N PRO A 92 -16.82 -11.08 1.09
CA PRO A 92 -16.24 -11.77 2.24
C PRO A 92 -15.12 -12.75 1.91
N ASP A 93 -15.18 -13.39 0.73
CA ASP A 93 -14.22 -14.42 0.35
C ASP A 93 -13.00 -13.89 -0.43
N THR A 94 -13.05 -12.63 -0.87
CA THR A 94 -11.97 -12.03 -1.68
C THR A 94 -10.94 -11.35 -0.79
N THR A 95 -9.66 -11.63 -1.01
CA THR A 95 -8.55 -10.94 -0.35
C THR A 95 -8.04 -9.79 -1.19
N GLY A 96 -7.53 -8.74 -0.55
CA GLY A 96 -6.85 -7.64 -1.24
C GLY A 96 -7.81 -6.67 -1.92
N LEU A 97 -9.03 -6.52 -1.39
CA LEU A 97 -9.91 -5.43 -1.80
C LEU A 97 -9.44 -4.10 -1.19
N LEU A 98 -9.63 -3.01 -1.93
CA LEU A 98 -9.44 -1.66 -1.42
C LEU A 98 -10.80 -1.02 -1.17
N GLU A 99 -11.05 -0.60 0.06
CA GLU A 99 -12.25 0.14 0.44
C GLU A 99 -11.92 1.64 0.49
N LEU A 100 -12.49 2.41 -0.44
CA LEU A 100 -12.43 3.88 -0.40
C LEU A 100 -13.63 4.39 0.38
N PHE A 101 -13.35 5.06 1.50
CA PHE A 101 -14.35 5.51 2.46
C PHE A 101 -14.48 7.04 2.40
N HIS A 102 -15.47 7.50 1.62
CA HIS A 102 -15.69 8.92 1.38
C HIS A 102 -16.75 9.47 2.33
N MET A 103 -16.35 10.36 3.23
CA MET A 103 -17.28 11.10 4.09
C MET A 103 -17.78 12.32 3.33
N HIS A 104 -19.10 12.48 3.17
CA HIS A 104 -19.64 13.61 2.41
C HIS A 104 -19.30 14.95 3.06
N GLY A 105 -18.86 15.90 2.26
CA GLY A 105 -18.36 17.20 2.70
C GLY A 105 -16.86 17.23 3.01
N ALA A 106 -16.15 16.09 2.95
CA ALA A 106 -14.69 16.05 3.03
C ALA A 106 -14.04 16.77 1.84
N GLU A 107 -14.63 16.67 0.65
CA GLU A 107 -14.21 17.34 -0.58
C GLU A 107 -14.16 18.88 -0.45
N ASN A 108 -14.89 19.44 0.51
CA ASN A 108 -14.89 20.88 0.84
C ASN A 108 -13.82 21.28 1.87
N LYS A 109 -13.00 20.34 2.33
CA LYS A 109 -11.87 20.57 3.24
C LYS A 109 -10.58 20.78 2.46
N PRO A 110 -9.58 21.49 3.01
CA PRO A 110 -8.31 21.69 2.34
C PRO A 110 -7.59 20.37 2.03
N ASP A 111 -6.68 20.40 1.07
CA ASP A 111 -5.77 19.28 0.79
C ASP A 111 -5.00 18.88 2.06
N GLY A 112 -4.74 17.58 2.23
CA GLY A 112 -4.10 17.06 3.45
C GLY A 112 -5.02 17.02 4.69
N PHE A 113 -6.34 17.17 4.52
CA PHE A 113 -7.30 17.06 5.64
C PHE A 113 -7.21 15.70 6.36
N TYR A 114 -6.99 14.62 5.63
CA TYR A 114 -6.69 13.31 6.22
C TYR A 114 -5.17 13.11 6.32
N GLY A 115 -4.74 12.53 7.44
CA GLY A 115 -3.35 12.10 7.60
C GLY A 115 -3.10 10.79 6.86
N SER A 116 -2.07 10.76 6.02
CA SER A 116 -1.69 9.56 5.27
C SER A 116 -0.86 8.56 6.08
N GLY A 117 -0.39 8.96 7.27
CA GLY A 117 0.40 8.13 8.18
C GLY A 117 1.92 8.29 8.04
N ASN A 118 2.40 9.07 7.06
CA ASN A 118 3.83 9.34 6.85
C ASN A 118 4.22 10.80 7.11
N THR A 119 3.31 11.61 7.65
CA THR A 119 3.55 13.04 7.95
C THR A 119 3.24 13.33 9.42
N PRO A 120 4.19 13.91 10.18
CA PRO A 120 3.95 14.33 11.55
C PRO A 120 2.84 15.41 11.64
N PRO A 121 2.08 15.46 12.74
CA PRO A 121 2.17 14.61 13.94
C PRO A 121 1.40 13.28 13.81
N HIS A 122 0.88 12.94 12.63
CA HIS A 122 -0.05 11.83 12.41
C HIS A 122 0.64 10.60 11.81
N LEU A 123 1.79 10.21 12.35
CA LEU A 123 2.49 9.01 11.93
C LEU A 123 1.71 7.74 12.30
N GLY A 124 1.67 6.74 11.42
CA GLY A 124 0.88 5.53 11.62
C GLY A 124 0.90 4.58 10.43
N PHE A 125 -0.18 4.55 9.65
CA PHE A 125 -0.27 3.73 8.44
C PHE A 125 0.90 4.02 7.49
N CYS A 126 1.56 2.99 6.96
CA CYS A 126 2.76 3.17 6.15
C CYS A 126 2.42 3.31 4.67
N HIS A 127 1.96 2.24 4.01
CA HIS A 127 1.65 2.29 2.59
C HIS A 127 0.71 1.15 2.16
N LEU A 128 0.11 1.32 0.99
CA LEU A 128 -0.49 0.25 0.20
C LEU A 128 0.59 -0.44 -0.62
N GLY A 129 0.44 -1.74 -0.92
CA GLY A 129 1.37 -2.48 -1.77
C GLY A 129 0.68 -3.16 -2.94
N PHE A 130 1.18 -2.91 -4.15
CA PHE A 130 0.70 -3.50 -5.40
C PHE A 130 1.83 -4.22 -6.11
N SER A 131 1.59 -5.47 -6.49
CA SER A 131 2.50 -6.21 -7.36
C SER A 131 2.15 -5.96 -8.83
N VAL A 132 3.12 -5.49 -9.59
CA VAL A 132 2.95 -5.08 -10.99
C VAL A 132 3.81 -5.94 -11.92
N PRO A 133 3.32 -6.34 -13.10
CA PRO A 133 4.10 -7.18 -14.02
C PRO A 133 5.35 -6.49 -14.56
N ASP A 134 5.31 -5.18 -14.75
CA ASP A 134 6.39 -4.37 -15.30
C ASP A 134 6.46 -3.05 -14.52
N LEU A 135 7.40 -2.98 -13.57
CA LEU A 135 7.57 -1.82 -12.71
C LEU A 135 8.01 -0.56 -13.48
N PRO A 136 9.07 -0.59 -14.32
CA PRO A 136 9.47 0.58 -15.11
C PRO A 136 8.33 1.16 -15.95
N LYS A 137 7.59 0.32 -16.68
CA LYS A 137 6.48 0.76 -17.52
C LYS A 137 5.31 1.31 -16.72
N THR A 138 5.02 0.70 -15.57
CA THR A 138 3.97 1.20 -14.66
C THR A 138 4.35 2.57 -14.11
N LEU A 139 5.60 2.75 -13.68
CA LEU A 139 6.08 4.00 -13.12
C LEU A 139 6.12 5.12 -14.18
N GLU A 140 6.53 4.81 -15.40
CA GLU A 140 6.47 5.73 -16.54
C GLU A 140 5.04 6.22 -16.80
N ARG A 141 4.08 5.30 -16.91
CA ARG A 141 2.65 5.62 -17.08
C ARG A 141 2.15 6.57 -15.98
N LEU A 142 2.49 6.30 -14.72
CA LEU A 142 2.05 7.11 -13.58
C LEU A 142 2.71 8.50 -13.61
N ARG A 143 4.01 8.56 -13.94
CA ARG A 143 4.74 9.83 -14.08
C ARG A 143 4.16 10.70 -15.20
N GLU A 144 3.82 10.11 -16.34
CA GLU A 144 3.16 10.80 -17.46
C GLU A 144 1.77 11.33 -17.08
N ALA A 145 1.06 10.61 -16.21
CA ALA A 145 -0.22 11.04 -15.65
C ALA A 145 -0.08 12.10 -14.53
N GLY A 146 1.13 12.55 -14.21
CA GLY A 146 1.39 13.57 -13.19
C GLY A 146 1.33 13.05 -11.75
N VAL A 147 1.37 11.73 -11.54
CA VAL A 147 1.40 11.14 -10.20
C VAL A 147 2.74 11.44 -9.53
N PRO A 148 2.75 11.96 -8.28
CA PRO A 148 4.00 12.20 -7.58
C PRO A 148 4.75 10.91 -7.28
N VAL A 149 6.02 10.85 -7.69
CA VAL A 149 6.95 9.77 -7.33
C VAL A 149 7.67 10.18 -6.05
N VAL A 150 7.42 9.44 -4.96
CA VAL A 150 8.09 9.65 -3.67
C VAL A 150 9.49 9.04 -3.69
N LYS A 151 9.58 7.86 -4.27
CA LYS A 151 10.81 7.08 -4.36
C LYS A 151 10.87 6.39 -5.71
N ASP A 152 11.92 6.66 -6.46
CA ASP A 152 12.17 6.04 -7.76
C ASP A 152 12.88 4.68 -7.65
N ILE A 153 12.94 3.95 -8.77
CA ILE A 153 13.76 2.75 -8.91
C ILE A 153 15.23 3.14 -8.78
N GLY A 154 16.02 2.32 -8.09
CA GLY A 154 17.44 2.58 -7.80
C GLY A 154 17.68 3.47 -6.58
N ALA A 155 16.70 4.26 -6.14
CA ALA A 155 16.82 5.08 -4.94
C ALA A 155 16.84 4.18 -3.68
N ALA A 156 17.95 4.22 -2.92
CA ALA A 156 18.14 3.38 -1.74
C ALA A 156 19.05 4.00 -0.66
N SER A 157 19.00 5.31 -0.53
CA SER A 157 19.65 6.05 0.54
C SER A 157 18.76 6.11 1.79
N ARG A 158 19.33 6.59 2.90
CA ARG A 158 18.58 6.84 4.13
C ARG A 158 17.40 7.79 3.94
N ARG A 159 17.53 8.79 3.08
CA ARG A 159 16.46 9.77 2.80
C ARG A 159 15.27 9.15 2.07
N ASP A 160 15.49 8.01 1.42
CA ASP A 160 14.45 7.31 0.66
C ASP A 160 13.63 6.36 1.57
N ILE A 161 14.13 6.03 2.76
CA ILE A 161 13.39 5.26 3.77
C ILE A 161 12.41 6.20 4.48
N PRO A 162 11.13 5.81 4.65
CA PRO A 162 10.08 6.64 5.25
C PRO A 162 10.21 6.74 6.79
N ILE A 163 11.39 7.15 7.27
CA ILE A 163 11.61 7.57 8.66
C ILE A 163 11.83 9.07 8.62
N THR A 164 10.95 9.80 9.31
CA THR A 164 10.88 11.26 9.27
C THR A 164 11.97 11.94 10.11
N ASP A 165 12.30 13.19 9.77
CA ASP A 165 13.20 14.00 10.60
C ASP A 165 12.63 14.19 12.01
N TRP A 166 11.30 14.28 12.14
CA TRP A 166 10.61 14.39 13.42
C TRP A 166 10.89 13.20 14.35
N GLU A 167 10.93 11.98 13.79
CA GLU A 167 11.33 10.77 14.51
C GLU A 167 12.82 10.79 14.86
N ASN A 168 13.68 11.14 13.90
CA ASN A 168 15.13 11.16 14.09
C ASN A 168 15.57 12.17 15.15
N GLU A 169 15.00 13.37 15.17
CA GLU A 169 15.23 14.39 16.21
C GLU A 169 14.83 13.92 17.61
N ARG A 170 13.96 12.89 17.69
CA ARG A 170 13.49 12.27 18.94
C ARG A 170 14.20 10.95 19.25
N GLY A 171 15.27 10.63 18.53
CA GLY A 171 16.04 9.40 18.73
C GLY A 171 15.38 8.14 18.16
N VAL A 172 14.36 8.27 17.32
CA VAL A 172 13.65 7.15 16.68
C VAL A 172 14.18 6.95 15.26
N GLY A 173 14.59 5.71 14.94
CA GLY A 173 15.07 5.35 13.59
C GLY A 173 16.36 6.07 13.16
N VAL A 174 17.23 6.41 14.13
CA VAL A 174 18.48 7.14 13.88
C VAL A 174 19.54 6.22 13.29
N GLU A 175 20.04 6.61 12.12
CA GLU A 175 21.19 5.96 11.48
C GLU A 175 22.48 6.45 12.12
N VAL A 176 23.30 5.51 12.61
CA VAL A 176 24.65 5.75 13.12
C VAL A 176 25.61 4.89 12.32
N LYS A 177 26.47 5.54 11.51
CA LYS A 177 27.42 4.86 10.63
C LYS A 177 28.33 3.91 11.40
N GLY A 178 28.55 2.72 10.84
CA GLY A 178 29.37 1.68 11.44
C GLY A 178 28.68 0.91 12.58
N THR A 179 27.37 1.08 12.75
CA THR A 179 26.58 0.34 13.75
C THR A 179 25.45 -0.45 13.10
N GLU A 180 24.78 -1.28 13.88
CA GLU A 180 23.60 -2.03 13.44
C GLU A 180 22.37 -1.15 13.15
N SER A 181 22.41 0.15 13.45
CA SER A 181 21.36 1.09 13.03
C SER A 181 21.59 1.70 11.64
N GLU A 182 22.75 1.46 11.03
CA GLU A 182 23.01 1.82 9.64
C GLU A 182 22.22 0.93 8.67
N ILE A 183 21.78 1.51 7.56
CA ILE A 183 21.04 0.75 6.55
C ILE A 183 21.97 -0.28 5.93
N HIS A 184 21.65 -1.55 6.18
CA HIS A 184 22.45 -2.67 5.73
C HIS A 184 22.49 -2.75 4.18
N PRO A 185 23.65 -3.04 3.56
CA PRO A 185 23.78 -3.12 2.10
C PRO A 185 22.79 -4.07 1.42
N MET A 186 22.49 -5.21 2.06
CA MET A 186 21.47 -6.16 1.57
C MET A 186 20.09 -5.49 1.43
N PHE A 187 19.68 -4.71 2.43
CA PHE A 187 18.41 -4.00 2.36
C PHE A 187 18.45 -2.94 1.27
N LYS A 188 19.57 -2.23 1.06
CA LYS A 188 19.69 -1.26 -0.04
C LYS A 188 19.46 -1.91 -1.41
N GLN A 189 19.96 -3.13 -1.62
CA GLN A 189 19.74 -3.88 -2.87
C GLN A 189 18.25 -4.20 -3.06
N ILE A 190 17.56 -4.63 -2.00
CA ILE A 190 16.11 -4.91 -2.06
C ILE A 190 15.34 -3.61 -2.29
N PHE A 191 15.63 -2.59 -1.50
CA PHE A 191 14.95 -1.30 -1.51
C PHE A 191 15.10 -0.56 -2.83
N ALA A 192 16.21 -0.75 -3.54
CA ALA A 192 16.41 -0.20 -4.89
C ALA A 192 15.43 -0.75 -5.95
N ASN A 193 14.77 -1.89 -5.71
CA ASN A 193 14.02 -2.61 -6.75
C ASN A 193 12.49 -2.43 -6.72
N PHE A 194 11.97 -1.56 -5.86
CA PHE A 194 10.57 -1.16 -5.86
C PHE A 194 10.45 0.37 -5.86
N ALA A 195 9.26 0.91 -6.10
CA ALA A 195 9.02 2.35 -6.10
C ALA A 195 7.89 2.73 -5.14
N TYR A 196 7.87 3.99 -4.69
CA TYR A 196 6.71 4.58 -4.03
C TYR A 196 6.18 5.73 -4.87
N VAL A 197 4.88 5.74 -5.10
CA VAL A 197 4.13 6.89 -5.59
C VAL A 197 3.15 7.38 -4.52
N GLN A 198 2.59 8.57 -4.69
CA GLN A 198 1.50 9.06 -3.85
C GLN A 198 0.18 8.96 -4.60
N ASP A 199 -0.84 8.43 -3.93
CA ASP A 199 -2.21 8.60 -4.38
C ASP A 199 -2.70 10.06 -4.15
N PRO A 200 -3.89 10.43 -4.64
CA PRO A 200 -4.40 11.80 -4.50
C PRO A 200 -4.62 12.29 -3.06
N GLU A 201 -4.65 11.39 -2.09
CA GLU A 201 -4.82 11.71 -0.66
C GLU A 201 -3.47 11.76 0.07
N GLY A 202 -2.37 11.46 -0.62
CA GLY A 202 -1.02 11.43 -0.09
C GLY A 202 -0.63 10.11 0.58
N TYR A 203 -1.44 9.05 0.45
CA TYR A 203 -1.04 7.71 0.86
C TYR A 203 0.07 7.21 -0.05
N TYR A 204 1.08 6.59 0.56
CA TYR A 204 2.15 5.97 -0.21
C TYR A 204 1.61 4.66 -0.82
N VAL A 205 1.93 4.47 -2.09
CA VAL A 205 1.58 3.28 -2.87
C VAL A 205 2.88 2.66 -3.35
N GLU A 206 3.23 1.52 -2.76
CA GLU A 206 4.37 0.68 -3.13
C GLU A 206 4.06 -0.09 -4.41
N LEU A 207 4.98 -0.03 -5.36
CA LEU A 207 4.95 -0.79 -6.60
C LEU A 207 6.09 -1.79 -6.60
N LEU A 208 5.75 -3.06 -6.46
CA LEU A 208 6.68 -4.19 -6.42
C LEU A 208 6.61 -4.94 -7.74
N PRO A 209 7.74 -5.31 -8.38
CA PRO A 209 7.68 -6.16 -9.55
C PRO A 209 7.20 -7.57 -9.16
N GLN A 210 6.34 -8.18 -9.97
CA GLN A 210 5.97 -9.59 -9.80
C GLN A 210 7.20 -10.48 -10.01
N GLY A 211 7.29 -11.57 -9.24
CA GLY A 211 8.48 -12.45 -9.24
C GLY A 211 9.68 -11.88 -8.44
N PHE A 212 9.50 -10.76 -7.76
CA PHE A 212 10.51 -10.23 -6.84
C PHE A 212 10.70 -11.14 -5.63
N GLY A 213 11.94 -11.61 -5.42
CA GLY A 213 12.28 -12.47 -4.29
C GLY A 213 11.86 -13.95 -4.43
N ALA A 214 11.45 -14.39 -5.62
CA ALA A 214 11.38 -15.81 -5.98
C ALA A 214 12.75 -16.37 -6.40
#